data_AF-A0A7Y7V9Q7-F1
#
_entry.id   AF-A0A7Y7V9Q7-F1
#
_cell.length_a   1.000
_cell.length_b   1.000
_cell.length_c   1.000
_cell.angle_alpha   90.00
_cell.angle_beta   90.00
_cell.angle_gamma   90.00
#
_symmetry.space_group_name_H-M   'P 1'
#
loop_
_entity.id
_entity.type
_entity.pdbx_description
1 polymer ?
#
loop_
_entity_poly.entity_id
_entity_poly.type
_entity_poly.pdbx_seq_one_letter_code
_entity_poly.pdbx_strand_id
1 'polypeptide(L)'
;KVYDGTTTVTVHGSLDSNTVVAGDDLNVTTSGLFADKNVGQGKAVSVLGSLTGADAGNYQFIAPSNGSVVASILPATLKITANDQVVPWSGRPYSGGNGVRYAGFVAGEDANELAGLPLRYAGSAKNAVVAGTYSIAPVGPDTFGNYAIAYENGSLQIIPTSVSRNLVPPPAGEIKRSLTNSEAIEYFNYEAMRLQGDDKLWSGRYGLPLKFTPGGFIHAAK
;
A
#
# COMPACT_ATOMS: atom_id res chain seq x y z
N LYS A 1 -1.38 -27.66 -9.51
CA LYS A 1 -0.29 -26.65 -9.34
C LYS A 1 -0.89 -25.29 -9.05
N VAL A 2 -0.12 -24.36 -8.48
CA VAL A 2 -0.49 -22.92 -8.47
C VAL A 2 -0.10 -22.31 -9.83
N TYR A 3 -0.81 -21.29 -10.26
CA TYR A 3 -0.53 -20.56 -11.49
C TYR A 3 0.91 -20.01 -11.47
N ASP A 4 1.71 -20.40 -12.45
CA ASP A 4 3.11 -20.01 -12.61
C ASP A 4 3.40 -19.47 -14.03
N GLY A 5 2.35 -19.18 -14.80
CA GLY A 5 2.46 -18.71 -16.19
C GLY A 5 2.80 -19.80 -17.21
N THR A 6 2.96 -21.06 -16.81
CA THR A 6 3.35 -22.17 -17.70
C THR A 6 2.27 -23.24 -17.84
N THR A 7 2.29 -23.93 -18.97
CA THR A 7 1.41 -25.09 -19.25
C THR A 7 1.97 -26.40 -18.72
N THR A 8 3.24 -26.45 -18.31
CA THR A 8 3.90 -27.68 -17.87
C THR A 8 3.49 -28.04 -16.45
N VAL A 9 3.35 -29.34 -16.19
CA VAL A 9 3.12 -29.89 -14.85
C VAL A 9 3.87 -31.20 -14.69
N THR A 10 4.43 -31.43 -13.51
CA THR A 10 5.04 -32.72 -13.20
C THR A 10 3.94 -33.76 -13.05
N VAL A 11 4.07 -34.86 -13.78
CA VAL A 11 3.23 -36.05 -13.60
C VAL A 11 4.13 -37.13 -13.06
N HIS A 12 3.71 -37.74 -11.95
CA HIS A 12 4.39 -38.87 -11.36
C HIS A 12 3.73 -40.16 -11.83
N GLY A 13 4.53 -41.16 -12.17
CA GLY A 13 4.07 -42.48 -12.55
C GLY A 13 5.18 -43.50 -12.36
N SER A 14 4.79 -44.75 -12.16
CA SER A 14 5.68 -45.91 -12.21
C SER A 14 5.28 -46.77 -13.39
N LEU A 15 6.24 -47.55 -13.91
CA LEU A 15 5.92 -48.66 -14.80
C LEU A 15 5.11 -49.71 -14.03
N ASP A 16 4.18 -50.36 -14.73
CA ASP A 16 3.45 -51.51 -14.20
C ASP A 16 4.35 -52.74 -14.24
N SER A 17 4.74 -53.23 -13.06
CA SER A 17 5.63 -54.38 -12.91
C SER A 17 5.08 -55.68 -13.49
N ASN A 18 3.78 -55.77 -13.81
CA ASN A 18 3.21 -56.92 -14.51
C ASN A 18 3.47 -56.90 -16.02
N THR A 19 3.85 -55.74 -16.55
CA THR A 19 4.16 -55.55 -17.98
C THR A 19 5.65 -55.49 -18.26
N VAL A 20 6.46 -55.20 -17.24
CA VAL A 20 7.92 -55.23 -17.32
C VAL A 20 8.40 -56.66 -17.10
N VAL A 21 9.22 -57.17 -18.02
CA VAL A 21 9.82 -58.50 -17.90
C VAL A 21 10.84 -58.48 -16.75
N ALA A 22 10.78 -59.51 -15.91
CA ALA A 22 11.63 -59.59 -14.72
C ALA A 22 13.12 -59.68 -15.08
N GLY A 23 13.92 -58.75 -14.55
CA GLY A 23 15.36 -58.66 -14.81
C GLY A 23 15.75 -57.53 -15.76
N ASP A 24 14.79 -56.93 -16.46
CA ASP A 24 15.06 -55.83 -17.39
C ASP A 24 15.36 -54.52 -16.65
N ASP A 25 16.35 -53.78 -17.14
CA ASP A 25 16.63 -52.41 -16.74
C ASP A 25 15.77 -51.45 -17.56
N LEU A 26 14.61 -51.08 -16.99
CA LEU A 26 13.63 -50.21 -17.61
C LEU A 26 13.13 -49.14 -16.63
N ASN A 27 13.20 -47.90 -17.05
CA ASN A 27 12.74 -46.72 -16.32
C ASN A 27 11.88 -45.83 -17.22
N VAL A 28 11.02 -45.00 -16.64
CA VAL A 28 10.21 -44.02 -17.37
C VAL A 28 10.41 -42.62 -16.81
N THR A 29 10.61 -41.66 -17.69
CA THR A 29 10.51 -40.23 -17.37
C THR A 29 9.22 -39.69 -17.94
N THR A 30 8.43 -38.97 -17.13
CA THR A 30 7.14 -38.40 -17.54
C THR A 30 7.08 -36.89 -17.33
N SER A 31 6.34 -36.22 -18.21
CA SER A 31 5.97 -34.81 -18.08
C SER A 31 4.50 -34.64 -18.47
N GLY A 32 3.83 -33.66 -17.88
CA GLY A 32 2.45 -33.30 -18.20
C GLY A 32 2.36 -31.93 -18.84
N LEU A 33 1.37 -31.76 -19.70
CA LEU A 33 1.05 -30.49 -20.36
C LEU A 33 -0.45 -30.20 -20.29
N PHE A 34 -0.81 -29.02 -19.78
CA PHE A 34 -2.16 -28.46 -19.92
C PHE A 34 -2.32 -27.84 -21.31
N ALA A 35 -3.55 -27.81 -21.83
CA ALA A 35 -3.86 -27.15 -23.10
C ALA A 35 -3.58 -25.62 -23.07
N ASP A 36 -3.73 -25.01 -21.89
CA ASP A 36 -3.48 -23.59 -21.67
C ASP A 36 -3.03 -23.34 -20.21
N LYS A 37 -2.40 -22.19 -19.96
CA LYS A 37 -1.85 -21.83 -18.64
C LYS A 37 -2.92 -21.39 -17.64
N ASN A 38 -4.16 -21.16 -18.05
CA ASN A 38 -5.14 -20.47 -17.23
C ASN A 38 -5.71 -21.36 -16.13
N VAL A 39 -6.00 -20.71 -15.00
CA VAL A 39 -6.65 -21.30 -13.83
C VAL A 39 -7.89 -22.09 -14.24
N GLY A 40 -8.05 -23.26 -13.62
CA GLY A 40 -9.17 -24.15 -13.89
C GLY A 40 -9.05 -25.45 -13.13
N GLN A 41 -10.19 -26.02 -12.79
CA GLN A 41 -10.29 -27.29 -12.08
C GLN A 41 -10.46 -28.45 -13.07
N GLY A 42 -9.89 -29.61 -12.75
CA GLY A 42 -10.11 -30.82 -13.54
C GLY A 42 -9.66 -30.70 -15.00
N LYS A 43 -8.67 -29.86 -15.29
CA LYS A 43 -8.14 -29.68 -16.65
C LYS A 43 -7.46 -30.97 -17.08
N ALA A 44 -7.72 -31.40 -18.31
CA ALA A 44 -7.04 -32.53 -18.90
C ALA A 44 -5.53 -32.26 -19.00
N VAL A 45 -4.73 -33.27 -18.66
CA VAL A 45 -3.27 -33.24 -18.76
C VAL A 45 -2.84 -34.24 -19.82
N SER A 46 -2.21 -33.75 -20.87
CA SER A 46 -1.52 -34.61 -21.84
C SER A 46 -0.23 -35.12 -21.21
N VAL A 47 -0.09 -36.43 -21.09
CA VAL A 47 1.11 -37.05 -20.53
C VAL A 47 2.05 -37.45 -21.66
N LEU A 48 3.27 -36.92 -21.60
CA LEU A 48 4.38 -37.33 -22.45
C LEU A 48 5.34 -38.15 -21.59
N GLY A 49 5.96 -39.15 -22.20
CA GLY A 49 6.94 -39.98 -21.51
C GLY A 49 8.01 -40.52 -22.45
N SER A 50 9.11 -40.97 -21.86
CA SER A 50 10.21 -41.64 -22.56
C SER A 50 10.73 -42.77 -21.69
N LEU A 51 10.93 -43.93 -22.32
CA LEU A 51 11.53 -45.09 -21.67
C LEU A 51 13.06 -44.96 -21.74
N THR A 52 13.71 -45.38 -20.66
CA THR A 52 15.16 -45.29 -20.45
C THR A 52 15.65 -46.57 -19.76
N GLY A 53 16.96 -46.80 -19.74
CA GLY A 53 17.56 -48.06 -19.27
C GLY A 53 18.07 -48.91 -20.44
N ALA A 54 18.87 -49.94 -20.12
CA ALA A 54 19.51 -50.79 -21.12
C ALA A 54 18.50 -51.52 -22.02
N ASP A 55 17.33 -51.87 -21.47
CA ASP A 55 16.32 -52.69 -22.16
C ASP A 55 15.18 -51.85 -22.77
N ALA A 56 15.25 -50.52 -22.72
CA ALA A 56 14.18 -49.62 -23.17
C ALA A 56 13.73 -49.81 -24.62
N GLY A 57 14.62 -50.25 -25.51
CA GLY A 57 14.31 -50.50 -26.92
C GLY A 57 13.33 -51.66 -27.15
N ASN A 58 13.13 -52.52 -26.15
CA ASN A 58 12.21 -53.66 -26.22
C ASN A 58 10.75 -53.26 -25.90
N TYR A 59 10.52 -52.02 -25.47
CA TYR A 59 9.24 -51.56 -24.95
C TYR A 59 8.72 -50.35 -25.73
N GLN A 60 7.39 -50.21 -25.76
CA GLN A 60 6.73 -49.03 -26.30
C GLN A 60 6.06 -48.24 -25.18
N PHE A 61 6.36 -46.94 -25.09
CA PHE A 61 5.58 -46.05 -24.23
C PHE A 61 4.21 -45.79 -24.86
N ILE A 62 3.15 -46.12 -24.11
CA ILE A 62 1.77 -45.79 -24.49
C ILE A 62 1.28 -44.71 -23.54
N ALA A 63 1.07 -43.50 -24.06
CA ALA A 63 0.49 -42.42 -23.29
C ALA A 63 -0.96 -42.77 -22.88
N PRO A 64 -1.40 -42.42 -21.66
CA PRO A 64 -2.81 -42.49 -21.27
C PRO A 64 -3.70 -41.73 -22.26
N SER A 65 -4.95 -42.18 -22.41
CA SER A 65 -5.93 -41.46 -23.20
C SER A 65 -6.14 -40.04 -22.67
N ASN A 66 -6.33 -39.08 -23.58
CA ASN A 66 -6.51 -37.68 -23.21
C ASN A 66 -7.74 -37.53 -22.29
N GLY A 67 -7.58 -36.79 -21.20
CA GLY A 67 -8.61 -36.63 -20.17
C GLY A 67 -8.67 -37.73 -19.11
N SER A 68 -7.92 -38.84 -19.27
CA SER A 68 -7.81 -39.85 -18.20
C SER A 68 -6.95 -39.37 -17.03
N VAL A 69 -6.09 -38.38 -17.27
CA VAL A 69 -5.32 -37.69 -16.22
C VAL A 69 -5.81 -36.25 -16.18
N VAL A 70 -6.26 -35.82 -15.01
CA VAL A 70 -6.74 -34.45 -14.77
C VAL A 70 -6.00 -33.84 -13.60
N ALA A 71 -5.77 -32.53 -13.69
CA ALA A 71 -5.20 -31.75 -12.60
C ALA A 71 -5.79 -30.34 -12.61
N SER A 72 -5.63 -29.63 -11.50
CA SER A 72 -6.07 -28.24 -11.37
C SER A 72 -4.90 -27.28 -11.43
N ILE A 73 -5.14 -26.12 -12.08
CA ILE A 73 -4.33 -24.92 -11.93
C ILE A 73 -5.08 -24.00 -10.95
N LEU A 74 -4.54 -23.83 -9.75
CA LEU A 74 -5.06 -22.94 -8.72
C LEU A 74 -4.57 -21.50 -8.97
N PRO A 75 -5.35 -20.47 -8.59
CA PRO A 75 -4.92 -19.09 -8.74
C PRO A 75 -3.63 -18.79 -7.96
N ALA A 76 -2.77 -17.94 -8.54
CA ALA A 76 -1.70 -17.31 -7.77
C ALA A 76 -2.24 -16.16 -6.92
N THR A 77 -1.64 -15.88 -5.77
CA THR A 77 -2.04 -14.72 -4.97
C THR A 77 -1.43 -13.45 -5.55
N LEU A 78 -2.28 -12.47 -5.86
CA LEU A 78 -1.87 -11.13 -6.24
C LEU A 78 -2.42 -10.10 -5.26
N LYS A 79 -1.53 -9.26 -4.78
CA LYS A 79 -1.81 -8.26 -3.76
C LYS A 79 -2.00 -6.89 -4.39
N ILE A 80 -3.10 -6.23 -4.05
CA ILE A 80 -3.45 -4.87 -4.45
C ILE A 80 -3.48 -4.01 -3.20
N THR A 81 -2.49 -3.12 -3.04
CA THR A 81 -2.41 -2.22 -1.89
C THR A 81 -2.71 -0.80 -2.31
N ALA A 82 -3.62 -0.10 -1.63
CA ALA A 82 -3.82 1.32 -1.85
C ALA A 82 -2.58 2.13 -1.41
N ASN A 83 -2.28 3.19 -2.16
CA ASN A 83 -1.16 4.06 -1.82
C ASN A 83 -1.55 4.99 -0.66
N ASP A 84 -0.59 5.21 0.24
CA ASP A 84 -0.76 6.20 1.30
C ASP A 84 -0.77 7.61 0.71
N GLN A 85 -1.54 8.51 1.31
CA GLN A 85 -1.65 9.89 0.85
C GLN A 85 -1.63 10.85 2.02
N VAL A 86 -0.94 11.98 1.85
CA VAL A 86 -0.93 13.10 2.79
C VAL A 86 -1.46 14.33 2.08
N VAL A 87 -2.45 14.99 2.67
CA VAL A 87 -3.06 16.21 2.11
C VAL A 87 -3.24 17.27 3.19
N PRO A 88 -3.11 18.57 2.89
CA PRO A 88 -3.51 19.62 3.81
C PRO A 88 -5.03 19.70 3.93
N TRP A 89 -5.52 20.18 5.07
CA TRP A 89 -6.93 20.42 5.29
C TRP A 89 -7.47 21.51 4.35
N SER A 90 -8.51 21.17 3.59
CA SER A 90 -9.13 22.04 2.58
C SER A 90 -10.57 22.46 2.91
N GLY A 91 -11.12 21.95 4.03
CA GLY A 91 -12.53 22.15 4.40
C GLY A 91 -13.53 21.38 3.52
N ARG A 92 -13.08 20.57 2.56
CA ARG A 92 -13.93 19.77 1.67
C ARG A 92 -13.81 18.27 1.99
N PRO A 93 -14.86 17.47 1.75
CA PRO A 93 -14.78 16.01 1.90
C PRO A 93 -13.80 15.40 0.89
N TYR A 94 -12.99 14.47 1.36
CA TYR A 94 -12.11 13.67 0.50
C TYR A 94 -12.90 12.65 -0.33
N SER A 95 -12.59 12.56 -1.63
CA SER A 95 -13.27 11.67 -2.58
C SER A 95 -12.32 10.82 -3.44
N GLY A 96 -11.05 10.67 -3.04
CA GLY A 96 -10.02 9.94 -3.80
C GLY A 96 -9.69 8.54 -3.28
N GLY A 97 -8.61 7.96 -3.82
CA GLY A 97 -8.02 6.69 -3.37
C GLY A 97 -6.51 6.56 -3.62
N ASN A 98 -5.86 7.62 -4.11
CA ASN A 98 -4.42 7.70 -4.43
C ASN A 98 -3.81 6.60 -5.33
N GLY A 99 -4.64 5.82 -6.03
CA GLY A 99 -4.15 4.70 -6.82
C GLY A 99 -3.74 3.51 -5.94
N VAL A 100 -3.27 2.46 -6.60
CA VAL A 100 -2.80 1.23 -5.95
C VAL A 100 -1.43 0.84 -6.49
N ARG A 101 -0.75 -0.03 -5.74
CA ARG A 101 0.42 -0.79 -6.17
C ARG A 101 0.11 -2.28 -6.15
N TYR A 102 0.75 -3.00 -7.06
CA TYR A 102 0.54 -4.43 -7.27
C TYR A 102 1.78 -5.21 -6.86
N ALA A 103 1.59 -6.41 -6.32
CA ALA A 103 2.67 -7.37 -6.04
C ALA A 103 2.18 -8.80 -6.25
N GLY A 104 3.04 -9.68 -6.76
CA GLY A 104 2.71 -11.09 -6.98
C GLY A 104 2.33 -11.45 -8.41
N PHE A 105 2.58 -10.58 -9.40
CA PHE A 105 2.56 -11.00 -10.80
C PHE A 105 3.59 -12.10 -11.06
N VAL A 106 3.25 -12.99 -11.97
CA VAL A 106 3.98 -14.20 -12.29
C VAL A 106 4.55 -14.10 -13.70
N ALA A 107 5.68 -14.77 -13.97
CA ALA A 107 6.24 -14.92 -15.32
C ALA A 107 6.48 -13.59 -16.08
N GLY A 108 6.79 -12.50 -15.37
CA GLY A 108 7.03 -11.18 -15.96
C GLY A 108 5.76 -10.43 -16.38
N GLU A 109 4.59 -10.92 -15.98
CA GLU A 109 3.31 -10.24 -16.17
C GLU A 109 3.24 -8.90 -15.40
N ASP A 110 2.29 -8.06 -15.80
CA ASP A 110 2.11 -6.72 -15.25
C ASP A 110 0.62 -6.34 -15.12
N ALA A 111 0.35 -5.06 -14.81
CA ALA A 111 -0.99 -4.54 -14.58
C ALA A 111 -1.97 -4.71 -15.76
N ASN A 112 -1.49 -4.99 -16.98
CA ASN A 112 -2.35 -5.28 -18.12
C ASN A 112 -3.16 -6.56 -17.93
N GLU A 113 -2.68 -7.54 -17.13
CA GLU A 113 -3.44 -8.75 -16.78
C GLU A 113 -4.68 -8.46 -15.93
N LEU A 114 -4.74 -7.27 -15.32
CA LEU A 114 -5.87 -6.81 -14.51
C LEU A 114 -6.73 -5.78 -15.24
N ALA A 115 -6.54 -5.61 -16.56
CA ALA A 115 -7.36 -4.72 -17.35
C ALA A 115 -8.85 -5.06 -17.20
N GLY A 116 -9.66 -4.08 -16.81
CA GLY A 116 -11.09 -4.25 -16.57
C GLY A 116 -11.46 -4.77 -15.18
N LEU A 117 -10.51 -4.97 -14.26
CA LEU A 117 -10.80 -5.26 -12.85
C LEU A 117 -11.72 -4.15 -12.28
N PRO A 118 -12.91 -4.48 -11.75
CA PRO A 118 -13.84 -3.49 -11.21
C PRO A 118 -13.42 -3.05 -9.79
N LEU A 119 -12.32 -2.29 -9.73
CA LEU A 119 -11.75 -1.76 -8.50
C LEU A 119 -12.50 -0.50 -8.04
N ARG A 120 -12.84 -0.45 -6.75
CA ARG A 120 -13.42 0.73 -6.09
C ARG A 120 -12.69 1.03 -4.78
N TYR A 121 -12.84 2.25 -4.29
CA TYR A 121 -12.34 2.66 -2.97
C TYR A 121 -13.46 2.77 -1.95
N ALA A 122 -13.18 2.28 -0.76
CA ALA A 122 -13.98 2.33 0.45
C ALA A 122 -13.07 2.75 1.63
N GLY A 123 -13.50 2.47 2.86
CA GLY A 123 -12.77 2.82 4.08
C GLY A 123 -13.18 4.18 4.64
N SER A 124 -12.58 4.55 5.77
CA SER A 124 -12.96 5.77 6.51
C SER A 124 -12.48 7.06 5.85
N ALA A 125 -11.58 6.98 4.85
CA ALA A 125 -11.13 8.15 4.10
C ALA A 125 -12.27 8.77 3.27
N LYS A 126 -13.25 7.97 2.84
CA LYS A 126 -14.37 8.45 2.03
C LYS A 126 -15.18 9.49 2.81
N ASN A 127 -15.28 10.68 2.24
CA ASN A 127 -15.93 11.85 2.84
C ASN A 127 -15.26 12.37 4.13
N ALA A 128 -14.02 11.98 4.43
CA ALA A 128 -13.27 12.58 5.54
C ALA A 128 -13.05 14.08 5.30
N VAL A 129 -13.35 14.90 6.31
CA VAL A 129 -13.19 16.37 6.26
C VAL A 129 -12.22 16.86 7.33
N VAL A 130 -12.24 16.24 8.51
CA VAL A 130 -11.48 16.69 9.67
C VAL A 130 -10.02 16.24 9.53
N ALA A 131 -9.09 17.02 10.10
CA ALA A 131 -7.71 16.58 10.19
C ALA A 131 -7.60 15.28 11.01
N GLY A 132 -6.78 14.34 10.54
CA GLY A 132 -6.71 13.01 11.12
C GLY A 132 -6.12 11.97 10.18
N THR A 133 -6.14 10.71 10.62
CA THR A 133 -5.69 9.55 9.84
C THR A 133 -6.87 8.65 9.55
N TYR A 134 -7.00 8.23 8.29
CA TYR A 134 -8.12 7.45 7.78
C TYR A 134 -7.64 6.29 6.90
N SER A 135 -8.46 5.27 6.73
CA SER A 135 -8.14 4.13 5.85
C SER A 135 -8.64 4.36 4.43
N ILE A 136 -7.75 4.17 3.46
CA ILE A 136 -8.08 4.03 2.04
C ILE A 136 -8.17 2.53 1.76
N ALA A 137 -9.38 2.01 1.58
CA ALA A 137 -9.58 0.58 1.38
C ALA A 137 -9.92 0.27 -0.09
N PRO A 138 -9.02 -0.36 -0.86
CA PRO A 138 -9.36 -0.88 -2.17
C PRO A 138 -10.28 -2.10 -2.01
N VAL A 139 -11.30 -2.21 -2.84
CA VAL A 139 -12.27 -3.31 -2.82
C VAL A 139 -12.60 -3.72 -4.25
N GLY A 140 -12.72 -5.02 -4.47
CA GLY A 140 -13.10 -5.60 -5.75
C GLY A 140 -13.43 -7.09 -5.57
N PRO A 141 -13.43 -7.88 -6.65
CA PRO A 141 -13.64 -9.32 -6.55
C PRO A 141 -12.43 -10.02 -5.90
N ASP A 142 -12.69 -11.16 -5.25
CA ASP A 142 -11.65 -11.99 -4.60
C ASP A 142 -10.81 -12.81 -5.59
N THR A 143 -11.26 -12.90 -6.85
CA THR A 143 -10.51 -13.52 -7.95
C THR A 143 -10.69 -12.71 -9.22
N PHE A 144 -9.65 -12.65 -10.05
CA PHE A 144 -9.70 -12.02 -11.38
C PHE A 144 -8.65 -12.67 -12.29
N GLY A 145 -9.09 -13.15 -13.45
CA GLY A 145 -8.23 -13.91 -14.36
C GLY A 145 -7.59 -15.12 -13.66
N ASN A 146 -6.26 -15.19 -13.69
CA ASN A 146 -5.48 -16.29 -13.10
C ASN A 146 -5.09 -16.06 -11.63
N TYR A 147 -5.66 -15.05 -10.99
CA TYR A 147 -5.24 -14.59 -9.68
C TYR A 147 -6.37 -14.61 -8.64
N ALA A 148 -6.00 -14.99 -7.41
CA ALA A 148 -6.74 -14.69 -6.20
C ALA A 148 -6.25 -13.34 -5.67
N ILE A 149 -7.17 -12.40 -5.50
CA ILE A 149 -6.85 -11.01 -5.20
C ILE A 149 -6.90 -10.77 -3.70
N ALA A 150 -5.80 -10.27 -3.14
CA ALA A 150 -5.69 -9.85 -1.75
C ALA A 150 -5.60 -8.33 -1.68
N TYR A 151 -6.60 -7.69 -1.06
CA TYR A 151 -6.62 -6.23 -0.90
C TYR A 151 -5.97 -5.79 0.40
N GLU A 152 -5.19 -4.72 0.34
CA GLU A 152 -4.64 -4.07 1.52
C GLU A 152 -4.89 -2.57 1.52
N ASN A 153 -5.21 -2.06 2.70
CA ASN A 153 -5.54 -0.66 2.89
C ASN A 153 -4.26 0.20 2.89
N GLY A 154 -4.39 1.39 2.31
CA GLY A 154 -3.48 2.50 2.53
C GLY A 154 -4.01 3.45 3.59
N SER A 155 -3.25 4.49 3.88
CA SER A 155 -3.54 5.52 4.87
C SER A 155 -3.69 6.89 4.23
N LEU A 156 -4.78 7.60 4.54
CA LEU A 156 -4.93 9.02 4.27
C LEU A 156 -4.62 9.82 5.53
N GLN A 157 -3.69 10.77 5.46
CA GLN A 157 -3.46 11.77 6.51
C GLN A 157 -3.91 13.15 6.04
N ILE A 158 -4.91 13.72 6.71
CA ILE A 158 -5.33 15.11 6.53
C ILE A 158 -4.62 15.96 7.59
N ILE A 159 -3.70 16.82 7.16
CA ILE A 159 -2.90 17.68 8.04
C ILE A 159 -3.68 18.98 8.35
N PRO A 160 -3.78 19.42 9.61
CA PRO A 160 -4.40 20.70 9.95
C PRO A 160 -3.73 21.88 9.26
N THR A 161 -4.52 22.90 8.92
CA THR A 161 -3.99 24.19 8.43
C THR A 161 -3.71 25.12 9.61
N SER A 162 -2.55 25.77 9.60
CA SER A 162 -2.18 26.75 10.63
C SER A 162 -3.02 28.03 10.50
N VAL A 163 -3.44 28.59 11.63
CA VAL A 163 -4.10 29.90 11.70
C VAL A 163 -3.18 30.85 12.45
N SER A 164 -2.81 31.97 11.82
CA SER A 164 -2.13 33.08 12.50
C SER A 164 -3.16 34.00 13.15
N ARG A 165 -2.90 34.45 14.38
CA ARG A 165 -3.73 35.50 14.99
C ARG A 165 -3.46 36.82 14.27
N ASN A 166 -4.52 37.54 13.90
CA ASN A 166 -4.40 38.92 13.46
C ASN A 166 -4.35 39.83 14.70
N LEU A 167 -3.15 40.17 15.14
CA LEU A 167 -2.95 41.12 16.23
C LEU A 167 -2.98 42.54 15.65
N VAL A 168 -4.05 43.29 15.92
CA VAL A 168 -4.12 44.71 15.57
C VAL A 168 -3.45 45.50 16.70
N PRO A 169 -2.47 46.39 16.41
CA PRO A 169 -1.92 47.28 17.42
C PRO A 169 -3.04 48.16 17.98
N PRO A 170 -3.07 48.45 19.29
CA PRO A 170 -4.04 49.38 19.84
C PRO A 170 -3.94 50.74 19.10
N PRO A 171 -5.08 51.43 18.86
CA PRO A 171 -5.07 52.79 18.33
C PRO A 171 -4.10 53.67 19.13
N ALA A 172 -3.37 54.54 18.43
CA ALA A 172 -2.49 55.51 19.09
C ALA A 172 -3.31 56.34 20.08
N GLY A 173 -3.13 56.08 21.38
CA GLY A 173 -3.87 56.74 22.47
C GLY A 173 -4.78 55.84 23.32
N GLU A 174 -4.95 54.54 22.99
CA GLU A 174 -5.70 53.62 23.85
C GLU A 174 -4.82 53.17 25.03
N ILE A 175 -5.11 53.72 26.21
CA ILE A 175 -4.35 53.46 27.44
C ILE A 175 -4.63 52.03 27.92
N LYS A 176 -3.55 51.27 28.09
CA LYS A 176 -3.45 49.96 28.73
C LYS A 176 -4.41 49.80 29.91
N ARG A 177 -5.33 48.83 29.85
CA ARG A 177 -5.72 48.11 31.08
C ARG A 177 -4.43 47.53 31.65
N SER A 178 -4.18 47.73 32.94
CA SER A 178 -3.11 47.04 33.66
C SER A 178 -3.27 45.55 33.45
N LEU A 179 -2.42 44.94 32.62
CA LEU A 179 -2.34 43.49 32.51
C LEU A 179 -1.84 42.95 33.85
N THR A 180 -2.53 41.95 34.38
CA THR A 180 -2.01 41.18 35.51
C THR A 180 -0.76 40.41 35.07
N ASN A 181 0.11 40.01 36.00
CA ASN A 181 1.33 39.27 35.66
C ASN A 181 1.03 37.99 34.84
N SER A 182 -0.10 37.34 35.08
CA SER A 182 -0.54 36.16 34.31
C SER A 182 -0.90 36.48 32.86
N GLU A 183 -1.53 37.63 32.59
CA GLU A 183 -1.89 38.06 31.23
C GLU A 183 -0.67 38.55 30.44
N ALA A 184 0.32 39.14 31.12
CA ALA A 184 1.59 39.52 30.52
C ALA A 184 2.42 38.28 30.10
N ILE A 185 2.47 37.23 30.92
CA ILE A 185 3.21 35.99 30.63
C ILE A 185 2.63 35.27 29.39
N GLU A 186 1.32 35.22 29.24
CA GLU A 186 0.68 34.63 28.04
C GLU A 186 0.98 35.45 26.77
N TYR A 187 1.05 36.77 26.90
CA TYR A 187 1.34 37.69 25.79
C TYR A 187 2.79 37.62 25.31
N PHE A 188 3.77 37.44 26.22
CA PHE A 188 5.20 37.39 25.89
C PHE A 188 5.72 35.98 25.55
N ASN A 189 4.99 34.91 25.89
CA ASN A 189 5.43 33.54 25.60
C ASN A 189 5.24 33.09 24.15
N TYR A 190 4.45 33.83 23.35
CA TYR A 190 4.12 33.37 22.00
C TYR A 190 4.90 34.01 20.86
N GLU A 191 5.42 35.24 20.95
CA GLU A 191 6.44 35.76 20.01
C GLU A 191 7.23 36.93 20.63
N ALA A 192 8.53 37.01 20.33
CA ALA A 192 9.38 38.13 20.74
C ALA A 192 8.93 39.42 20.05
N MET A 193 8.53 40.44 20.82
CA MET A 193 8.28 41.78 20.27
C MET A 193 9.58 42.54 20.04
N ARG A 194 9.81 42.98 18.80
CA ARG A 194 10.88 43.92 18.46
C ARG A 194 10.41 45.34 18.75
N LEU A 195 10.86 45.91 19.87
CA LEU A 195 10.58 47.29 20.24
C LEU A 195 11.46 48.26 19.43
N GLN A 196 10.89 49.38 18.98
CA GLN A 196 11.62 50.45 18.29
C GLN A 196 12.09 51.52 19.30
N GLY A 197 13.07 52.34 18.90
CA GLY A 197 13.97 53.08 19.80
C GLY A 197 13.33 54.08 20.78
N ASP A 198 12.04 54.33 20.67
CA ASP A 198 11.24 55.26 21.49
C ASP A 198 10.05 54.61 22.22
N ASP A 199 9.92 53.28 22.19
CA ASP A 199 8.86 52.56 22.89
C ASP A 199 8.95 52.72 24.42
N LYS A 200 7.83 53.09 25.06
CA LYS A 200 7.73 53.30 26.52
C LYS A 200 6.91 52.19 27.20
N LEU A 201 7.56 51.42 28.06
CA LEU A 201 6.89 50.49 28.98
C LEU A 201 6.46 51.24 30.24
N TRP A 202 5.16 51.20 30.53
CA TRP A 202 4.57 51.82 31.71
C TRP A 202 4.35 50.74 32.77
N SER A 203 5.04 50.84 33.91
CA SER A 203 4.58 50.18 35.14
C SER A 203 3.76 51.21 35.92
N GLY A 204 2.67 50.77 36.54
CA GLY A 204 1.55 51.61 36.98
C GLY A 204 1.80 52.72 38.00
N ARG A 205 3.05 53.15 38.26
CA ARG A 205 3.36 54.34 39.08
C ARG A 205 4.66 55.09 38.72
N TYR A 206 5.53 54.56 37.85
CA TYR A 206 6.75 55.25 37.41
C TYR A 206 7.01 54.99 35.93
N GLY A 207 7.07 56.05 35.12
CA GLY A 207 7.58 55.97 33.76
C GLY A 207 9.11 55.93 33.81
N LEU A 208 9.71 54.75 33.67
CA LEU A 208 11.14 54.63 33.41
C LEU A 208 11.35 54.74 31.89
N PRO A 209 11.96 55.81 31.37
CA PRO A 209 12.37 55.85 29.98
C PRO A 209 13.53 54.86 29.81
N LEU A 210 13.22 53.67 29.31
CA LEU A 210 14.26 52.72 28.90
C LEU A 210 14.74 53.15 27.51
N LYS A 211 15.95 53.69 27.42
CA LYS A 211 16.63 53.92 26.13
C LYS A 211 17.30 52.62 25.71
N PHE A 212 16.89 52.05 24.57
CA PHE A 212 17.52 50.87 24.01
C PHE A 212 18.28 51.21 22.72
N THR A 213 19.45 50.61 22.55
CA THR A 213 20.16 50.56 21.28
C THR A 213 19.45 49.57 20.35
N PRO A 214 19.41 49.81 19.02
CA PRO A 214 18.75 48.92 18.07
C PRO A 214 19.27 47.48 18.18
N GLY A 215 18.38 46.53 18.48
CA GLY A 215 18.69 45.09 18.54
C GLY A 215 18.65 44.42 19.93
N GLY A 216 18.20 45.10 20.99
CA GLY A 216 18.02 44.49 22.31
C GLY A 216 16.76 43.63 22.45
N PHE A 217 16.85 42.54 23.21
CA PHE A 217 15.71 41.70 23.63
C PHE A 217 15.51 41.80 25.15
N ILE A 218 14.26 41.73 25.62
CA ILE A 218 13.95 41.56 27.04
C ILE A 218 13.73 40.06 27.28
N HIS A 219 14.57 39.45 28.13
CA HIS A 219 14.29 38.12 28.66
C HIS A 219 13.53 38.29 29.98
N ALA A 220 12.37 37.65 30.11
CA ALA A 220 11.72 37.52 31.40
C ALA A 220 12.61 36.63 32.30
N ALA A 221 13.02 37.16 33.45
CA ALA A 221 13.64 36.34 34.48
C ALA A 221 12.61 35.33 35.01
N LYS A 222 13.03 34.06 35.15
CA LYS A 222 12.23 32.97 35.72
C LYS A 222 11.66 33.32 37.10
#